data_AF-A0A531JI43-F1
#
_entry.id   AF-A0A531JI43-F1
#
_cell.length_a   1.000
_cell.length_b   1.000
_cell.length_c   1.000
_cell.angle_alpha   90.00
_cell.angle_beta   90.00
_cell.angle_gamma   90.00
#
_symmetry.space_group_name_H-M   'P 1'
#
loop_
_entity.id
_entity.type
_entity.pdbx_description
1 polymer ?
#
loop_
_entity_poly.entity_id
_entity_poly.type
_entity_poly.pdbx_seq_one_letter_code
_entity_poly.pdbx_strand_id
1 'polypeptide(L)' 'VSDSGEGRWTLKAAIDTGVPAPVLSSALFDRFSSQGESEFADKLLSAMRYAFGGHVEKPKT' A
#
# COMPACT_ATOMS: atom_id res chain seq x y z
N VAL A 1 5.51 7.81 -13.96
CA VAL A 1 6.99 7.73 -13.82
C VAL A 1 7.37 6.30 -13.47
N SER A 2 8.38 5.74 -14.13
CA SER A 2 8.85 4.37 -13.85
C SER A 2 9.52 4.30 -12.47
N ASP A 3 9.35 3.18 -11.76
CA ASP A 3 10.07 2.89 -10.51
C ASP A 3 11.53 2.50 -10.86
N SER A 4 12.52 3.20 -10.30
CA SER A 4 13.94 2.86 -10.47
C SER A 4 14.41 1.78 -9.48
N GLY A 5 13.61 1.47 -8.45
CA GLY A 5 13.96 0.54 -7.38
C GLY A 5 14.74 1.16 -6.22
N GLU A 6 15.21 2.41 -6.34
CA GLU A 6 16.01 3.09 -5.31
C GLU A 6 15.26 3.25 -3.98
N GLY A 7 13.95 3.49 -4.03
CA GLY A 7 13.10 3.56 -2.84
C GLY A 7 13.06 2.23 -2.07
N ARG A 8 12.96 1.10 -2.78
CA ARG A 8 12.97 -0.25 -2.17
C ARG A 8 14.32 -0.58 -1.56
N TRP A 9 15.39 -0.24 -2.29
CA TRP A 9 16.75 -0.43 -1.79
C TRP A 9 16.99 0.37 -0.50
N THR A 10 16.54 1.63 -0.47
CA THR A 10 16.68 2.51 0.70
C THR A 10 15.95 1.96 1.91
N LEU A 11 14.70 1.48 1.74
CA LEU A 11 13.95 0.86 2.83
C LEU A 11 14.63 -0.40 3.37
N LYS A 12 15.18 -1.23 2.47
CA LYS A 12 15.88 -2.45 2.86
C LYS A 12 17.14 -2.12 3.67
N ALA A 13 17.94 -1.15 3.22
CA ALA A 13 19.09 -0.67 3.96
C ALA A 13 18.71 -0.11 5.34
N ALA A 14 17.59 0.61 5.45
CA ALA A 14 17.08 1.12 6.72
C ALA A 14 16.74 -0.02 7.70
N ILE A 15 16.12 -1.10 7.22
CA ILE A 15 15.83 -2.30 8.02
C ILE A 15 17.14 -2.98 8.46
N ASP A 16 18.07 -3.20 7.54
CA ASP A 16 19.33 -3.90 7.81
C ASP A 16 20.21 -3.13 8.83
N THR A 17 20.08 -1.80 8.86
CA THR A 17 20.83 -0.92 9.78
C THR A 17 20.05 -0.55 11.05
N GLY A 18 18.79 -1.00 11.19
CA GLY A 18 17.94 -0.65 12.32
C GLY A 18 17.57 0.84 12.39
N VAL A 19 17.63 1.56 11.27
CA VAL A 19 17.30 2.99 11.21
C VAL A 19 15.82 3.17 10.86
N PRO A 20 15.04 3.90 11.67
CA PRO A 20 13.64 4.16 11.35
C PRO A 20 13.50 5.13 10.17
N ALA A 21 12.75 4.73 9.14
CA ALA A 21 12.50 5.53 7.94
C ALA A 21 10.99 5.69 7.60
N PRO A 22 10.13 6.13 8.55
CA PRO A 22 8.67 6.06 8.41
C PRO A 22 8.12 6.84 7.20
N VAL A 23 8.64 8.05 6.94
CA VAL A 23 8.18 8.90 5.84
C VAL A 23 8.56 8.32 4.48
N LEU A 24 9.75 7.73 4.37
CA LEU A 24 10.18 7.06 3.14
C LEU A 24 9.35 5.81 2.88
N SER A 25 9.04 5.06 3.94
CA SER A 25 8.19 3.87 3.86
C SER A 25 6.78 4.21 3.40
N SER A 26 6.14 5.21 3.99
CA SER A 26 4.79 5.63 3.56
C SER A 26 4.79 6.12 2.12
N ALA A 27 5.75 6.97 1.74
CA ALA A 27 5.84 7.49 0.38
C ALA A 27 6.02 6.38 -0.67
N LEU A 28 6.79 5.32 -0.36
CA LEU A 28 6.98 4.19 -1.26
C LEU A 28 5.68 3.37 -1.42
N PHE A 29 4.96 3.09 -0.33
CA PHE A 29 3.71 2.33 -0.40
C PHE A 29 2.58 3.12 -1.09
N ASP A 30 2.51 4.43 -0.88
CA ASP A 30 1.58 5.31 -1.59
C ASP A 30 1.88 5.30 -3.10
N ARG A 31 3.16 5.23 -3.48
CA ARG A 31 3.54 5.12 -4.89
C ARG A 31 3.04 3.83 -5.52
N PHE A 32 3.17 2.68 -4.86
CA PHE A 32 2.65 1.40 -5.36
C PHE A 32 1.13 1.41 -5.48
N SER A 33 0.45 1.95 -4.48
CA SER A 33 -1.00 2.11 -4.50
C SER A 33 -1.45 2.99 -5.68
N SER A 34 -0.74 4.10 -5.92
CA SER A 34 -0.96 4.96 -7.09
C SER A 34 -0.72 4.26 -8.44
N GLN A 35 0.04 3.16 -8.47
CA GLN A 35 0.27 2.34 -9.67
C GLN A 35 -0.75 1.21 -9.84
N GLY A 36 -1.71 1.08 -8.91
CA GLY A 36 -2.74 0.04 -8.95
C GLY A 36 -2.38 -1.24 -8.20
N GLU A 37 -1.24 -1.29 -7.52
CA GLU A 37 -0.77 -2.49 -6.78
C GLU A 37 -1.57 -2.76 -5.49
N SER A 38 -2.49 -1.86 -5.10
CA SER A 38 -3.34 -2.03 -3.91
C SER A 38 -4.68 -2.71 -4.20
N GLU A 39 -5.09 -2.88 -5.47
CA GLU A 39 -6.46 -3.24 -5.85
C GLU A 39 -6.96 -4.53 -5.17
N PHE A 40 -6.10 -5.55 -5.07
CA PHE A 40 -6.46 -6.81 -4.41
C PHE A 40 -6.69 -6.62 -2.90
N ALA A 41 -5.79 -5.89 -2.24
CA ALA A 41 -5.91 -5.60 -0.81
C ALA A 41 -7.15 -4.75 -0.52
N ASP A 42 -7.46 -3.78 -1.37
CA ASP A 42 -8.63 -2.91 -1.25
C ASP A 42 -9.94 -3.70 -1.39
N LYS A 43 -10.01 -4.63 -2.35
CA LYS A 43 -11.17 -5.54 -2.52
C LYS A 43 -11.34 -6.47 -1.33
N LEU A 44 -10.24 -7.04 -0.82
CA LEU A 44 -10.28 -7.89 0.36
C LEU A 44 -10.76 -7.12 1.60
N LEU A 45 -10.24 -5.90 1.79
CA LEU A 45 -10.68 -5.01 2.86
C LEU A 45 -12.17 -4.69 2.75
N SER A 46 -12.66 -4.44 1.54
CA SER A 46 -14.09 -4.21 1.32
C SER A 46 -14.94 -5.43 1.66
N ALA A 47 -14.53 -6.63 1.25
CA ALA A 47 -15.21 -7.87 1.61
C ALA A 47 -15.27 -8.09 3.14
N MET A 48 -14.19 -7.78 3.86
CA MET A 48 -14.17 -7.85 5.33
C MET A 48 -15.11 -6.81 5.96
N ARG A 49 -15.14 -5.58 5.44
CA ARG A 49 -16.06 -4.53 5.90
C ARG A 49 -17.53 -4.94 5.71
N TYR A 50 -17.85 -5.64 4.64
CA TYR A 50 -19.16 -6.25 4.45
C TYR A 50 -19.43 -7.38 5.45
N ALA A 51 -18.52 -8.35 5.55
CA ALA A 51 -18.71 -9.56 6.35
C ALA A 51 -18.86 -9.27 7.85
N PHE A 52 -18.04 -8.38 8.41
CA PHE A 52 -18.05 -8.08 9.85
C PHE A 52 -18.90 -6.87 10.21
N GLY A 53 -18.99 -5.87 9.32
CA GLY A 53 -19.63 -4.58 9.60
C GLY A 53 -20.93 -4.33 8.83
N GLY A 54 -21.32 -5.22 7.91
CA GLY A 54 -22.49 -5.03 7.05
C GLY A 54 -22.37 -3.85 6.08
N HIS A 55 -21.16 -3.34 5.82
CA HIS A 55 -20.95 -2.21 4.92
C HIS A 55 -21.19 -2.60 3.46
N VAL A 56 -22.24 -2.04 2.85
CA VAL A 56 -22.57 -2.26 1.44
C VAL A 56 -21.87 -1.22 0.57
N GLU A 57 -21.17 -1.66 -0.48
CA GLU A 57 -20.56 -0.76 -1.46
C GLU A 57 -21.60 -0.09 -2.35
N LYS A 58 -21.30 1.11 -2.81
CA LYS A 58 -22.13 1.78 -3.82
C LYS A 58 -22.04 1.02 -5.14
N PRO A 59 -23.14 0.95 -5.92
CA PRO A 59 -23.09 0.41 -7.27
C PRO A 59 -22.04 1.15 -8.10
N LYS A 60 -21.32 0.42 -8.94
CA LYS A 60 -20.38 1.01 -9.90
C LYS A 60 -21.18 1.80 -10.93
N THR A 61 -21.13 3.12 -10.85
CA THR A 61 -21.64 4.04 -11.90
C THR A 61 -20.74 4.02 -13.11
#